data_AF-A0A182GLX4-F1
#
_entry.id   AF-A0A182GLX4-F1
#
_cell.length_a   1.000
_cell.length_b   1.000
_cell.length_c   1.000
_cell.angle_alpha   90.00
_cell.angle_beta   90.00
_cell.angle_gamma   90.00
#
_symmetry.space_group_name_H-M   'P 1'
#
loop_
_entity.id
_entity.type
_entity.pdbx_description
1 polymer ?
#
loop_
_entity_poly.entity_id
_entity_poly.type
_entity_poly.pdbx_seq_one_letter_code
_entity_poly.pdbx_strand_id
1 'polypeptide(L)'
;MINTGTRLIRSGIIFPLNEGTEVEQLEQLVKKDSIIRQEYIDVLKLKPRDTKIVHYLPHVFADESLIGYNYNGVNVVGQTKRAMRMHDIFSNCFMEAYEAEGLTDVELAFQLTSAIKQSRNRMRQRMFRARKIVKASCEKRKRTP
;
A
#
# COMPACT_ATOMS: atom_id res chain seq x y z
N MET A 1 20.37 -1.39 -5.40
CA MET A 1 19.76 -2.41 -4.53
C MET A 1 18.69 -1.72 -3.70
N ILE A 2 17.43 -2.16 -3.78
CA ILE A 2 16.35 -1.57 -2.98
C ILE A 2 16.53 -2.12 -1.55
N ASN A 3 16.72 -1.25 -0.57
CA ASN A 3 16.91 -1.68 0.82
C ASN A 3 15.54 -2.14 1.36
N THR A 4 15.26 -3.44 1.26
CA THR A 4 13.99 -4.10 1.60
C THR A 4 13.84 -4.44 3.08
N GLY A 5 14.72 -3.93 3.95
CA GLY A 5 14.63 -4.21 5.37
C GLY A 5 13.38 -3.60 6.00
N THR A 6 12.80 -4.33 6.94
CA THR A 6 11.75 -3.85 7.85
C THR A 6 12.14 -2.50 8.46
N ARG A 7 11.20 -1.55 8.52
CA ARG A 7 11.43 -0.22 9.12
C ARG A 7 10.49 -0.02 10.29
N LEU A 8 11.05 0.44 11.40
CA LEU A 8 10.33 0.75 12.63
C LEU A 8 10.43 2.27 12.85
N ILE A 9 9.29 2.91 13.06
CA ILE A 9 9.23 4.29 13.52
C ILE A 9 8.90 4.34 15.02
N ARG A 10 9.13 5.47 15.69
CA ARG A 10 9.08 5.59 17.16
C ARG A 10 7.74 5.23 17.79
N SER A 11 6.66 5.26 16.99
CA SER A 11 5.31 4.88 17.42
C SER A 11 5.09 3.37 17.52
N GLY A 12 6.08 2.55 17.15
CA GLY A 12 5.95 1.10 17.10
C GLY A 12 5.46 0.56 15.76
N ILE A 13 5.18 1.43 14.78
CA ILE A 13 4.71 1.02 13.45
C ILE A 13 5.85 0.41 12.65
N ILE A 14 5.55 -0.73 12.02
CA ILE A 14 6.49 -1.51 11.23
C ILE A 14 6.06 -1.52 9.76
N PHE A 15 6.96 -1.14 8.85
CA PHE A 15 6.72 -1.17 7.41
C PHE A 15 7.26 -2.46 6.75
N PRO A 16 6.57 -3.01 5.74
CA PRO A 16 5.29 -2.53 5.18
C PRO A 16 4.09 -2.77 6.11
N LEU A 17 3.09 -1.89 6.05
CA LEU A 17 1.82 -2.06 6.76
C LEU A 17 1.02 -3.21 6.14
N ASN A 18 0.62 -4.17 6.95
CA ASN A 18 -0.01 -5.42 6.54
C ASN A 18 -1.53 -5.35 6.64
N GLU A 19 -2.06 -4.53 7.55
CA GLU A 19 -3.50 -4.41 7.79
C GLU A 19 -4.04 -3.00 7.58
N GLY A 20 -5.33 -2.89 7.23
CA GLY A 20 -5.99 -1.59 7.07
C GLY A 20 -6.11 -0.82 8.39
N THR A 21 -6.15 -1.53 9.52
CA THR A 21 -6.11 -0.94 10.88
C THR A 21 -4.81 -0.18 11.12
N GLU A 22 -3.67 -0.71 10.67
CA GLU A 22 -2.36 -0.05 10.78
C GLU A 22 -2.29 1.21 9.92
N VAL A 23 -2.92 1.20 8.73
CA VAL A 23 -3.02 2.38 7.85
C VAL A 23 -3.76 3.52 8.56
N GLU A 24 -4.87 3.21 9.21
CA GLU A 24 -5.64 4.19 9.97
C GLU A 24 -4.91 4.68 11.21
N GLN A 25 -4.22 3.78 11.91
CA GLN A 25 -3.41 4.15 13.05
C GLN A 25 -2.30 5.12 12.64
N LEU A 26 -1.60 4.84 11.53
CA LEU A 26 -0.59 5.73 10.99
C LEU A 26 -1.19 7.11 10.65
N GLU A 27 -2.32 7.14 9.96
CA GLU A 27 -3.02 8.39 9.63
C GLU A 27 -3.34 9.24 10.87
N GLN A 28 -3.87 8.60 11.92
CA GLN A 28 -4.20 9.29 13.17
C GLN A 28 -2.95 9.83 13.89
N LEU A 29 -1.84 9.09 13.84
CA LEU A 29 -0.58 9.50 14.47
C LEU A 29 0.08 10.65 13.72
N VAL A 30 0.16 10.56 12.39
CA VAL A 30 0.74 11.60 11.51
C VAL A 30 0.00 12.93 11.64
N LYS A 31 -1.32 12.89 11.89
CA LYS A 31 -2.13 14.09 12.14
C LYS A 31 -1.89 14.74 13.50
N LYS A 32 -1.42 13.98 14.50
CA LYS A 32 -1.29 14.44 15.89
C LYS A 32 0.14 14.77 16.29
N ASP A 33 1.12 14.12 15.66
CA ASP A 33 2.52 14.17 16.04
C ASP A 33 3.39 14.47 14.80
N SER A 34 3.99 15.67 14.78
CA SER A 34 4.86 16.11 13.69
C SER A 34 6.16 15.31 13.58
N ILE A 35 6.63 14.71 14.67
CA ILE A 35 7.82 13.86 14.65
C ILE A 35 7.49 12.53 13.96
N ILE A 36 6.35 11.92 14.29
CA ILE A 36 5.88 10.70 13.60
C ILE A 36 5.62 10.99 12.11
N ARG A 37 5.05 12.16 11.78
CA ARG A 37 4.91 12.62 10.40
C ARG A 37 6.27 12.65 9.69
N GLN A 38 7.27 13.26 10.30
CA GLN A 38 8.60 13.36 9.71
C GLN A 38 9.24 11.98 9.51
N GLU A 39 9.15 11.09 10.50
CA GLU A 39 9.67 9.72 10.39
C GLU A 39 8.99 8.93 9.27
N TYR A 40 7.67 9.10 9.09
CA TYR A 40 6.96 8.50 7.97
C TYR A 40 7.42 9.07 6.61
N ILE A 41 7.59 10.38 6.51
CA ILE A 41 8.15 11.03 5.31
C ILE A 41 9.56 10.51 5.01
N ASP A 42 10.37 10.27 6.04
CA ASP A 42 11.70 9.70 5.86
C ASP A 42 11.64 8.26 5.35
N VAL A 43 10.65 7.46 5.77
CA VAL A 43 10.36 6.14 5.17
C VAL A 43 9.98 6.25 3.69
N LEU A 44 9.20 7.27 3.31
CA LEU A 44 8.87 7.53 1.91
C LEU A 44 10.15 7.87 1.11
N LYS A 45 11.00 8.76 1.62
CA LYS A 45 12.26 9.18 0.98
C LYS A 45 13.27 8.06 0.73
N LEU A 46 13.09 6.87 1.30
CA LEU A 46 13.88 5.69 0.97
C LEU A 46 13.62 5.14 -0.44
N LYS A 47 12.56 5.59 -1.12
CA LYS A 47 12.31 5.29 -2.53
C LYS A 47 13.53 5.66 -3.39
N PRO A 48 14.12 4.73 -4.17
CA PRO A 48 15.17 5.08 -5.10
C PRO A 48 14.69 6.12 -6.13
N ARG A 49 15.55 7.07 -6.50
CA ARG A 49 15.19 8.20 -7.38
C ARG A 49 14.55 7.75 -8.70
N ASP A 50 15.09 6.72 -9.33
CA ASP A 50 14.61 6.20 -10.62
C ASP A 50 13.36 5.30 -10.49
N THR A 51 12.90 5.04 -9.27
CA THR A 51 11.71 4.22 -9.01
C THR A 51 10.47 5.10 -8.91
N LYS A 52 9.42 4.73 -9.65
CA LYS A 52 8.10 5.36 -9.54
C LYS A 52 7.39 4.94 -8.24
N ILE A 53 6.61 5.84 -7.65
CA ILE A 53 5.76 5.58 -6.47
C ILE A 53 4.92 4.31 -6.64
N VAL A 54 4.33 4.10 -7.82
CA VAL A 54 3.53 2.90 -8.12
C VAL A 54 4.28 1.57 -7.86
N HIS A 55 5.60 1.56 -8.08
CA HIS A 55 6.45 0.38 -7.88
C HIS A 55 7.03 0.32 -6.46
N TYR A 56 7.16 1.46 -5.80
CA TYR A 56 7.65 1.53 -4.43
C TYR A 56 6.56 1.26 -3.38
N LEU A 57 5.31 1.61 -3.66
CA LEU A 57 4.18 1.49 -2.73
C LEU A 57 4.10 0.13 -1.99
N PRO A 58 4.37 -1.03 -2.62
CA PRO A 58 4.36 -2.33 -1.93
C PRO A 58 5.37 -2.48 -0.78
N HIS A 59 6.39 -1.61 -0.71
CA HIS A 59 7.38 -1.58 0.38
C HIS A 59 6.88 -0.79 1.60
N VAL A 60 5.81 0.00 1.43
CA VAL A 60 5.19 0.81 2.48
C VAL A 60 3.86 0.19 2.91
N PHE A 61 3.09 -0.33 1.95
CA PHE A 61 1.78 -0.92 2.17
C PHE A 61 1.67 -2.27 1.46
N ALA A 62 1.44 -3.34 2.21
CA ALA A 62 1.08 -4.63 1.65
C ALA A 62 -0.22 -4.54 0.83
N ASP A 63 -0.49 -5.52 -0.03
CA ASP A 63 -1.71 -5.49 -0.82
C ASP A 63 -2.97 -5.57 0.07
N GLU A 64 -2.86 -6.31 1.18
CA GLU A 64 -3.90 -6.59 2.16
C GLU A 64 -4.33 -5.32 2.91
N SER A 65 -3.39 -4.45 3.31
CA SER A 65 -3.69 -3.19 3.99
C SER A 65 -4.46 -2.22 3.09
N LEU A 66 -4.32 -2.35 1.77
CA LEU A 66 -4.97 -1.50 0.78
C LEU A 66 -6.34 -2.01 0.30
N ILE A 67 -6.81 -3.17 0.79
CA ILE A 67 -8.11 -3.74 0.37
C ILE A 67 -9.24 -2.72 0.59
N GLY A 68 -9.22 -1.99 1.71
CA GLY A 68 -10.24 -1.01 2.08
C GLY A 68 -10.20 0.31 1.31
N TYR A 69 -9.27 0.50 0.36
CA TYR A 69 -8.98 1.81 -0.21
C TYR A 69 -9.12 1.87 -1.74
N ASN A 70 -9.33 3.09 -2.21
CA ASN A 70 -9.14 3.55 -3.58
C ASN A 70 -8.83 5.05 -3.57
N TYR A 71 -8.39 5.61 -4.70
CA TYR A 71 -8.00 7.01 -4.73
C TYR A 71 -9.15 7.97 -4.36
N ASN A 72 -10.32 7.81 -4.99
CA ASN A 72 -11.46 8.74 -4.84
C ASN A 72 -12.47 8.38 -3.74
N GLY A 73 -12.38 7.22 -3.11
CA GLY A 73 -13.49 6.66 -2.33
C GLY A 73 -14.49 5.94 -3.24
N VAL A 74 -15.19 4.95 -2.71
CA VAL A 74 -16.43 4.40 -3.31
C VAL A 74 -17.35 4.09 -2.15
N ASN A 75 -18.61 4.54 -2.24
CA ASN A 75 -19.63 4.18 -1.27
C ASN A 75 -20.87 3.69 -2.02
N VAL A 76 -20.88 2.40 -2.34
CA VAL A 76 -22.06 1.71 -2.88
C VAL A 76 -22.40 0.54 -1.96
N VAL A 77 -23.66 0.14 -1.95
CA VAL A 77 -24.14 -0.96 -1.09
C VAL A 77 -23.28 -2.21 -1.30
N GLY A 78 -22.68 -2.71 -0.22
CA GLY A 78 -21.78 -3.88 -0.24
C GLY A 78 -20.35 -3.62 -0.75
N GLN A 79 -20.00 -2.40 -1.15
CA GLN A 79 -18.62 -2.02 -1.51
C GLN A 79 -18.30 -0.61 -0.97
N THR A 80 -17.78 -0.55 0.25
CA THR A 80 -17.26 0.69 0.83
C THR A 80 -15.73 0.71 0.71
N LYS A 81 -15.19 1.75 0.09
CA LYS A 81 -13.75 2.04 -0.01
C LYS A 81 -13.47 3.45 0.48
N ARG A 82 -12.45 3.59 1.31
CA ARG A 82 -11.97 4.88 1.83
C ARG A 82 -11.14 5.60 0.76
N ALA A 83 -11.31 6.92 0.70
CA ALA A 83 -10.65 7.78 -0.27
C ALA A 83 -9.23 8.11 0.17
N MET A 84 -8.22 7.62 -0.55
CA MET A 84 -6.82 7.91 -0.25
C MET A 84 -6.52 9.41 -0.28
N ARG A 85 -7.13 10.16 -1.21
CA ARG A 85 -6.94 11.62 -1.31
C ARG A 85 -7.33 12.40 -0.05
N MET A 86 -8.08 11.78 0.87
CA MET A 86 -8.52 12.39 2.13
C MET A 86 -7.61 12.05 3.32
N HIS A 87 -6.54 11.30 3.10
CA HIS A 87 -5.61 10.86 4.15
C HIS A 87 -4.23 11.46 3.89
N ASP A 88 -3.67 12.13 4.89
CA ASP A 88 -2.37 12.81 4.78
C ASP A 88 -1.25 11.84 4.43
N ILE A 89 -1.35 10.58 4.89
CA ILE A 89 -0.35 9.54 4.60
C ILE A 89 -0.29 9.18 3.10
N PHE A 90 -1.34 9.46 2.32
CA PHE A 90 -1.38 9.21 0.87
C PHE A 90 -1.30 10.49 0.04
N SER A 91 -1.51 11.67 0.63
CA SER A 91 -1.46 12.97 -0.05
C SER A 91 -0.27 13.80 0.43
N ASN A 92 -0.47 14.61 1.45
CA ASN A 92 0.46 15.64 1.90
C ASN A 92 1.85 15.08 2.24
N CYS A 93 1.93 13.88 2.83
CA CYS A 93 3.22 13.26 3.12
C CYS A 93 3.97 12.82 1.86
N PHE A 94 3.26 12.35 0.82
CA PHE A 94 3.89 12.02 -0.47
C PHE A 94 4.35 13.27 -1.20
N MET A 95 3.54 14.34 -1.16
CA MET A 95 3.93 15.63 -1.73
C MET A 95 5.18 16.18 -1.05
N GLU A 96 5.20 16.22 0.29
CA GLU A 96 6.38 16.66 1.06
C GLU A 96 7.62 15.77 0.85
N ALA A 97 7.44 14.46 0.66
CA ALA A 97 8.56 13.54 0.42
C ALA A 97 9.23 13.76 -0.94
N TYR A 98 8.47 14.13 -1.97
CA TYR A 98 8.91 14.13 -3.37
C TYR A 98 8.72 15.46 -4.10
N GLU A 99 8.44 16.55 -3.39
CA GLU A 99 8.35 17.89 -3.95
C GLU A 99 9.63 18.25 -4.74
N ALA A 100 10.80 17.93 -4.18
CA ALA A 100 12.09 18.16 -4.83
C ALA A 100 12.32 17.30 -6.09
N GLU A 101 11.53 16.23 -6.29
CA GLU A 101 11.52 15.41 -7.50
C GLU A 101 10.51 15.93 -8.55
N GLY A 102 9.79 17.02 -8.26
CA GLY A 102 8.78 17.60 -9.15
C GLY A 102 7.45 16.84 -9.16
N LEU A 103 7.13 16.10 -8.09
CA LEU A 103 5.84 15.42 -7.97
C LEU A 103 4.69 16.43 -7.97
N THR A 104 3.67 16.18 -8.79
CA THR A 104 2.43 16.97 -8.83
C THR A 104 1.26 16.15 -8.28
N ASP A 105 0.19 16.82 -7.85
CA ASP A 105 -1.04 16.14 -7.39
C ASP A 105 -1.63 15.22 -8.47
N VAL A 106 -1.57 15.64 -9.74
CA VAL A 106 -2.06 14.85 -10.87
C VAL A 106 -1.25 13.57 -11.05
N GLU A 107 0.08 13.66 -10.95
CA GLU A 107 0.96 12.49 -11.05
C GLU A 107 0.79 11.58 -9.84
N LEU A 108 0.69 12.13 -8.62
CA LEU A 108 0.42 11.35 -7.41
C LEU A 108 -0.90 10.59 -7.53
N ALA A 109 -1.98 11.25 -7.96
CA ALA A 109 -3.28 10.64 -8.20
C ALA A 109 -3.19 9.48 -9.20
N PHE A 110 -2.48 9.68 -10.30
CA PHE A 110 -2.27 8.67 -11.34
C PHE A 110 -1.50 7.46 -10.80
N GLN A 111 -0.41 7.70 -10.07
CA GLN A 111 0.43 6.63 -9.54
C GLN A 111 -0.27 5.83 -8.44
N LEU A 112 -0.98 6.47 -7.51
CA LEU A 112 -1.75 5.78 -6.47
C LEU A 112 -2.91 4.96 -7.07
N THR A 113 -3.63 5.52 -8.04
CA THR A 113 -4.67 4.79 -8.77
C THR A 113 -4.10 3.56 -9.46
N SER A 114 -2.94 3.69 -10.09
CA SER A 114 -2.24 2.59 -10.75
C SER A 114 -1.76 1.54 -9.74
N ALA A 115 -1.26 1.96 -8.58
CA ALA A 115 -0.75 1.06 -7.55
C ALA A 115 -1.86 0.20 -6.95
N ILE A 116 -3.04 0.80 -6.71
CA ILE A 116 -4.22 0.06 -6.24
C ILE A 116 -4.70 -0.95 -7.28
N LYS A 117 -4.71 -0.59 -8.57
CA LYS A 117 -5.01 -1.54 -9.65
C LYS A 117 -4.03 -2.71 -9.65
N GLN A 118 -2.73 -2.43 -9.51
CA GLN A 118 -1.69 -3.47 -9.47
C GLN A 118 -1.82 -4.36 -8.22
N SER A 119 -2.07 -3.79 -7.04
CA SER A 119 -2.32 -4.53 -5.80
C SER A 119 -3.48 -5.51 -5.94
N ARG A 120 -4.63 -5.04 -6.45
CA ARG A 120 -5.80 -5.89 -6.72
C ARG A 120 -5.49 -7.00 -7.72
N ASN A 121 -4.73 -6.69 -8.77
CA ASN A 121 -4.32 -7.70 -9.75
C ASN A 121 -3.38 -8.75 -9.14
N ARG A 122 -2.41 -8.35 -8.31
CA ARG A 122 -1.54 -9.29 -7.57
C ARG A 122 -2.35 -10.22 -6.68
N MET A 123 -3.30 -9.68 -5.90
CA MET A 123 -4.19 -10.50 -5.07
C MET A 123 -5.02 -11.49 -5.89
N ARG A 124 -5.62 -11.03 -7.01
CA ARG A 124 -6.38 -11.91 -7.93
C ARG A 124 -5.50 -13.04 -8.48
N GLN A 125 -4.27 -12.73 -8.89
CA GLN A 125 -3.32 -13.72 -9.40
C GLN A 125 -2.89 -14.71 -8.31
N ARG A 126 -2.63 -14.25 -7.08
CA ARG A 126 -2.34 -15.12 -5.92
C ARG A 126 -3.49 -16.08 -5.65
N MET A 127 -4.73 -15.58 -5.61
CA MET A 127 -5.93 -16.38 -5.41
C MET A 127 -6.14 -17.42 -6.53
N PHE A 128 -5.95 -17.01 -7.80
CA PHE A 128 -6.05 -17.92 -8.94
C PHE A 128 -5.03 -19.07 -8.86
N ARG A 129 -3.77 -18.74 -8.55
CA ARG A 129 -2.70 -19.74 -8.36
C ARG A 129 -2.99 -20.69 -7.21
N ALA A 130 -3.44 -20.18 -6.06
CA ALA A 130 -3.81 -20.99 -4.91
C ALA A 130 -4.92 -21.99 -5.25
N ARG A 131 -5.99 -21.55 -5.94
CA ARG A 131 -7.08 -22.42 -6.41
C ARG A 131 -6.59 -23.52 -7.35
N LYS A 132 -5.67 -23.19 -8.26
CA LYS A 132 -5.07 -24.18 -9.18
C LYS A 132 -4.27 -25.25 -8.42
N ILE A 133 -3.50 -24.86 -7.40
CA ILE A 133 -2.74 -25.79 -6.55
C ILE A 133 -3.68 -26.71 -5.76
N VAL A 134 -4.73 -26.14 -5.15
CA VAL A 134 -5.73 -26.92 -4.39
C VAL A 134 -6.42 -27.93 -5.30
N LYS A 135 -6.87 -27.51 -6.50
CA LYS A 135 -7.51 -28.39 -7.48
C LYS A 135 -6.60 -29.55 -7.89
N ALA A 136 -5.34 -29.26 -8.23
CA ALA A 136 -4.36 -30.28 -8.61
C ALA A 136 -4.07 -31.26 -7.46
N SER A 137 -4.03 -30.77 -6.22
CA SER A 137 -3.82 -31.61 -5.02
C SER A 137 -5.00 -32.56 -4.78
N CYS A 138 -6.24 -32.07 -4.94
CA CYS A 138 -7.44 -32.88 -4.83
C CYS A 138 -7.53 -33.96 -5.94
N GLU A 139 -7.15 -33.61 -7.18
CA GLU A 139 -7.14 -34.57 -8.31
C GLU A 139 -6.10 -35.68 -8.12
N LYS A 140 -4.92 -35.38 -7.56
CA LYS A 140 -3.92 -36.39 -7.22
C LYS A 140 -4.42 -37.37 -6.14
N ARG A 141 -5.06 -36.86 -5.08
CA ARG A 141 -5.63 -37.70 -4.01
C ARG A 141 -6.71 -38.67 -4.50
N LYS A 142 -7.49 -38.29 -5.52
CA LYS A 142 -8.50 -39.17 -6.14
C LYS A 142 -7.91 -40.29 -7.01
N ARG A 143 -6.63 -40.20 -7.39
CA ARG A 143 -5.95 -41.14 -8.30
C ARG A 143 -4.98 -42.09 -7.59
N THR A 144 -4.85 -41.99 -6.27
CA THR A 144 -4.01 -42.89 -5.47
C THR A 144 -4.96 -43.93 -4.85
N PRO A 145 -4.84 -45.24 -5.18
CA PRO A 145 -5.70 -46.29 -4.62
C PRO A 145 -5.56 -46.42 -3.11
#